data_AF-A0A8D8MDY7-F1
#
_entry.id   AF-A0A8D8MDY7-F1
#
_cell.length_a   1.000
_cell.length_b   1.000
_cell.length_c   1.000
_cell.angle_alpha   90.00
_cell.angle_beta   90.00
_cell.angle_gamma   90.00
#
_symmetry.space_group_name_H-M   'P 1'
#
loop_
_entity.id
_entity.type
_entity.pdbx_description
1 polymer ?
#
loop_
_entity_poly.entity_id
_entity_poly.type
_entity_poly.pdbx_seq_one_letter_code
_entity_poly.pdbx_strand_id
1 'polypeptide(L)'
;IFKLEQEEYNHESINWQHIEFVDNQDALDLIAIKQLNIMALIDEESKFPKGTDQTMLAKLHKTHGTHRNYLKPKSDINTSFGLNHFAGVVFYDTRGFLEKNRDTFSADLLQLISSSTNRFLQMVFAEDIGMGAETRKRTPTLSTQFKKSLDSLMKTLSQCQPFFIRCIKPNELKKPMMFDRALCCRQLRYSGMMETIRIRRAGYPIRHNFRDFVERYRFLINGVPPAHRTDCRMATSKICATVLGRSDYQLGHTKVFLKD
;
A
#
# COMPACT_ATOMS: atom_id res chain seq x y z
N ILE A 1 -0.01 1.64 -8.48
CA ILE A 1 0.96 1.78 -9.59
C ILE A 1 0.26 1.49 -10.91
N PHE A 2 -0.22 0.27 -11.13
CA PHE A 2 -0.84 -0.11 -12.40
C PHE A 2 -2.07 0.72 -12.77
N LYS A 3 -3.03 0.94 -11.85
CA LYS A 3 -4.19 1.83 -12.11
C LYS A 3 -3.76 3.22 -12.60
N LEU A 4 -2.79 3.84 -11.92
CA LEU A 4 -2.25 5.15 -12.30
C LEU A 4 -1.53 5.13 -13.67
N GLU A 5 -0.85 4.04 -14.02
CA GLU A 5 -0.25 3.89 -15.36
C GLU A 5 -1.30 3.79 -16.45
N GLN A 6 -2.37 3.02 -16.21
CA GLN A 6 -3.48 2.87 -17.16
C GLN A 6 -4.26 4.19 -17.33
N GLU A 7 -4.53 4.90 -16.23
CA GLU A 7 -5.16 6.23 -16.25
C GLU A 7 -4.32 7.24 -17.03
N GLU A 8 -3.00 7.24 -16.86
CA GLU A 8 -2.09 8.09 -17.63
C GLU A 8 -2.16 7.77 -19.13
N TYR A 9 -2.08 6.50 -19.51
CA TYR A 9 -2.13 6.12 -20.92
C TYR A 9 -3.47 6.46 -21.57
N ASN A 10 -4.57 6.29 -20.84
CA ASN A 10 -5.89 6.73 -21.30
C ASN A 10 -5.98 8.25 -21.42
N HIS A 11 -5.46 8.99 -20.44
CA HIS A 11 -5.44 10.44 -20.47
C HIS A 11 -4.61 10.98 -21.65
N GLU A 12 -3.52 10.31 -21.99
CA GLU A 12 -2.61 10.70 -23.07
C GLU A 12 -2.97 10.10 -24.44
N SER A 13 -4.10 9.38 -24.53
CA SER A 13 -4.57 8.70 -25.75
C SER A 13 -3.52 7.76 -26.37
N ILE A 14 -2.74 7.09 -25.53
CA ILE A 14 -1.75 6.10 -25.97
C ILE A 14 -2.49 4.83 -26.40
N ASN A 15 -2.03 4.20 -27.47
CA ASN A 15 -2.50 2.87 -27.86
C ASN A 15 -1.77 1.82 -27.01
N TRP A 16 -2.43 1.32 -25.98
CA TRP A 16 -1.90 0.29 -25.09
C TRP A 16 -2.92 -0.83 -24.92
N GLN A 17 -2.44 -2.06 -24.69
CA GLN A 17 -3.32 -3.18 -24.41
C GLN A 17 -3.68 -3.17 -22.92
N HIS A 18 -4.97 -3.27 -22.61
CA HIS A 18 -5.40 -3.45 -21.22
C HIS A 18 -4.78 -4.73 -20.65
N ILE A 19 -3.98 -4.58 -19.59
CA ILE A 19 -3.39 -5.71 -18.87
C ILE A 19 -4.22 -5.92 -17.61
N GLU A 20 -4.95 -7.04 -17.58
CA GLU A 20 -5.62 -7.49 -16.37
C GLU A 20 -4.59 -7.76 -15.29
N PHE A 21 -4.80 -7.17 -14.12
CA PHE A 21 -3.98 -7.41 -12.94
C PHE A 21 -4.88 -7.82 -11.77
N VAL A 22 -4.30 -8.58 -10.84
CA VAL A 22 -5.01 -8.99 -9.62
C VAL A 22 -5.03 -7.82 -8.65
N ASP A 23 -6.19 -7.19 -8.49
CA ASP A 23 -6.42 -6.15 -7.50
C ASP A 23 -6.70 -6.77 -6.12
N ASN A 24 -6.02 -6.27 -5.09
CA ASN A 24 -6.22 -6.68 -3.71
C ASN A 24 -7.29 -5.84 -2.98
N GLN A 25 -8.00 -4.94 -3.68
CA GLN A 25 -9.03 -4.08 -3.10
C GLN A 25 -10.07 -4.85 -2.27
N ASP A 26 -10.58 -5.98 -2.76
CA ASP A 26 -11.59 -6.76 -2.02
C ASP A 26 -11.06 -7.32 -0.69
N ALA A 27 -9.76 -7.60 -0.59
CA ALA A 27 -9.13 -8.00 0.67
C ALA A 27 -8.96 -6.79 1.60
N LEU A 28 -8.59 -5.61 1.07
CA LEU A 28 -8.47 -4.38 1.86
C LEU A 28 -9.83 -3.91 2.39
N ASP A 29 -10.87 -4.04 1.57
CA ASP A 29 -12.27 -3.80 1.91
C ASP A 29 -12.72 -4.66 3.09
N LEU A 30 -12.45 -5.97 3.01
CA LEU A 30 -12.74 -6.91 4.08
C LEU A 30 -11.98 -6.57 5.37
N ILE A 31 -10.70 -6.19 5.28
CA ILE A 31 -9.84 -6.02 6.46
C ILE A 31 -10.11 -4.69 7.18
N ALA A 32 -10.19 -3.57 6.44
CA ALA A 32 -10.14 -2.25 7.05
C ALA A 32 -10.95 -1.13 6.37
N ILE A 33 -11.38 -1.28 5.10
CA ILE A 33 -11.98 -0.17 4.34
C ILE A 33 -13.51 -0.15 4.41
N LYS A 34 -14.21 -1.25 4.04
CA LYS A 34 -15.68 -1.27 3.97
C LYS A 34 -16.32 -1.29 5.37
N GLN A 35 -17.60 -0.96 5.45
CA GLN A 35 -18.34 -1.10 6.71
C GLN A 35 -18.35 -2.55 7.19
N LEU A 36 -18.42 -2.74 8.51
CA LEU A 36 -18.38 -4.06 9.14
C LEU A 36 -17.16 -4.89 8.72
N ASN A 37 -16.03 -4.26 8.41
CA ASN A 37 -14.76 -4.95 8.16
C ASN A 37 -14.21 -5.63 9.43
N ILE A 38 -13.19 -6.47 9.26
CA ILE A 38 -12.55 -7.22 10.36
C ILE A 38 -12.13 -6.29 11.51
N MET A 39 -11.40 -5.19 11.22
CA MET A 39 -10.97 -4.25 12.26
C MET A 39 -12.14 -3.57 12.97
N ALA A 40 -13.20 -3.21 12.26
CA ALA A 40 -14.38 -2.58 12.81
C ALA A 40 -15.14 -3.53 13.76
N LEU A 41 -15.27 -4.80 13.39
CA LEU A 41 -15.92 -5.81 14.24
C LEU A 41 -15.08 -6.12 15.49
N ILE A 42 -13.75 -6.14 15.37
CA ILE A 42 -12.84 -6.26 16.53
C ILE A 42 -12.99 -5.04 17.44
N ASP A 43 -13.03 -3.83 16.90
CA ASP A 43 -13.20 -2.58 17.67
C ASP A 43 -14.53 -2.52 18.41
N GLU A 44 -15.60 -2.96 17.75
CA GLU A 44 -16.94 -3.04 18.35
C GLU A 44 -16.95 -4.03 19.52
N GLU A 45 -16.42 -5.25 19.31
CA GLU A 45 -16.39 -6.28 20.36
C GLU A 45 -15.43 -5.92 21.50
N SER A 46 -14.37 -5.17 21.21
CA SER A 46 -13.44 -4.64 22.22
C SER A 46 -14.14 -3.68 23.18
N LYS A 47 -15.14 -2.92 22.71
CA LYS A 47 -15.91 -1.97 23.53
C LYS A 47 -17.13 -2.61 24.18
N PHE A 48 -17.50 -3.82 23.76
CA PHE A 48 -18.66 -4.51 24.30
C PHE A 48 -18.37 -5.04 25.71
N PRO A 49 -19.18 -4.73 26.75
CA PRO A 49 -18.88 -5.07 28.14
C PRO A 49 -18.67 -6.57 28.43
N LYS A 50 -19.30 -7.44 27.63
CA LYS A 50 -19.18 -8.91 27.73
C LYS A 50 -18.51 -9.53 26.49
N GLY A 51 -17.79 -8.72 25.71
CA GLY A 51 -17.12 -9.19 24.51
C GLY A 51 -15.92 -10.07 24.85
N THR A 52 -15.89 -11.28 24.28
CA THR A 52 -14.79 -12.25 24.38
C THR A 52 -14.23 -12.57 23.00
N ASP A 53 -13.04 -13.18 22.95
CA ASP A 53 -12.46 -13.59 21.67
C ASP A 53 -13.37 -14.59 20.91
N GLN A 54 -14.14 -15.40 21.64
CA GLN A 54 -15.12 -16.33 21.05
C GLN A 54 -16.32 -15.60 20.46
N THR A 55 -16.89 -14.60 21.14
CA THR A 55 -18.02 -13.82 20.61
C THR A 55 -17.58 -12.97 19.42
N MET A 56 -16.36 -12.41 19.48
CA MET A 56 -15.71 -11.75 18.35
C MET A 56 -15.60 -12.69 17.14
N LEU A 57 -15.03 -13.87 17.31
CA LEU A 57 -14.87 -14.85 16.24
C LEU A 57 -16.22 -15.29 15.66
N ALA A 58 -17.21 -15.56 16.50
CA ALA A 58 -18.56 -15.90 16.07
C ALA A 58 -19.18 -14.77 15.23
N LYS A 59 -18.98 -13.51 15.62
CA LYS A 59 -19.42 -12.33 14.85
C LYS A 59 -18.70 -12.26 13.49
N LEU A 60 -17.38 -12.48 13.44
CA LEU A 60 -16.62 -12.52 12.17
C LEU A 60 -17.14 -13.64 11.24
N HIS A 61 -17.33 -14.85 11.76
CA HIS A 61 -17.87 -15.98 11.00
C HIS A 61 -19.28 -15.71 10.46
N LYS A 62 -20.15 -15.09 11.28
CA LYS A 62 -21.50 -14.74 10.89
C LYS A 62 -21.52 -13.69 9.77
N THR A 63 -20.69 -12.65 9.89
CA THR A 63 -20.69 -11.52 8.95
C THR A 63 -19.97 -11.84 7.64
N HIS A 64 -18.88 -12.61 7.69
CA HIS A 64 -18.00 -12.82 6.53
C HIS A 64 -17.86 -14.28 6.09
N GLY A 65 -18.60 -15.23 6.66
CA GLY A 65 -18.46 -16.66 6.36
C GLY A 65 -18.62 -17.03 4.88
N THR A 66 -19.32 -16.21 4.09
CA THR A 66 -19.52 -16.40 2.64
C THR A 66 -18.58 -15.53 1.78
N HIS A 67 -17.76 -14.67 2.38
CA HIS A 67 -16.89 -13.76 1.65
C HIS A 67 -15.69 -14.51 1.07
N ARG A 68 -15.39 -14.32 -0.22
CA ARG A 68 -14.33 -15.08 -0.93
C ARG A 68 -12.93 -14.98 -0.32
N ASN A 69 -12.62 -13.84 0.33
CA ASN A 69 -11.33 -13.61 0.99
C ASN A 69 -11.32 -13.98 2.48
N TYR A 70 -12.44 -14.49 3.01
CA TYR A 70 -12.55 -14.96 4.39
C TYR A 70 -12.65 -16.48 4.41
N LEU A 71 -11.94 -17.12 5.33
CA LEU A 71 -11.89 -18.57 5.43
C LEU A 71 -12.29 -18.99 6.85
N LYS A 72 -13.45 -19.65 6.96
CA LYS A 72 -13.86 -20.29 8.20
C LYS A 72 -13.21 -21.68 8.30
N PRO A 73 -12.53 -22.03 9.42
CA PRO A 73 -12.07 -23.40 9.64
C PRO A 73 -13.22 -24.42 9.61
N LYS A 74 -12.93 -25.66 9.22
CA LYS A 74 -13.94 -26.73 9.14
C LYS A 74 -14.47 -27.18 10.51
N SER A 75 -13.67 -27.04 11.57
CA SER A 75 -14.02 -27.43 12.93
C SER A 75 -14.30 -26.20 13.76
N ASP A 76 -15.45 -26.17 14.44
CA ASP A 76 -15.82 -25.07 15.35
C ASP A 76 -14.98 -25.06 16.65
N ILE A 77 -14.20 -26.12 16.92
CA ILE A 77 -13.20 -26.14 18.00
C ILE A 77 -12.02 -25.21 17.67
N ASN A 78 -11.78 -24.94 16.38
CA ASN A 78 -10.68 -24.11 15.95
C ASN A 78 -11.02 -22.62 16.18
N THR A 79 -10.32 -22.00 17.12
CA THR A 79 -10.46 -20.58 17.48
C THR A 79 -9.67 -19.66 16.54
N SER A 80 -9.67 -19.93 15.24
CA SER A 80 -8.99 -19.09 14.25
C SER A 80 -9.91 -18.66 13.12
N PHE A 81 -9.52 -17.62 12.41
CA PHE A 81 -10.09 -17.28 11.12
C PHE A 81 -8.97 -17.12 10.09
N GLY A 82 -9.25 -17.48 8.85
CA GLY A 82 -8.32 -17.32 7.75
C GLY A 82 -8.68 -16.11 6.89
N LEU A 83 -7.65 -15.45 6.36
CA LEU A 83 -7.80 -14.42 5.34
C LEU A 83 -6.97 -14.82 4.12
N ASN A 84 -7.55 -14.68 2.93
CA ASN A 84 -6.84 -14.84 1.68
C ASN A 84 -6.21 -13.49 1.30
N HIS A 85 -4.96 -13.27 1.72
CA HIS A 85 -4.18 -12.08 1.38
C HIS A 85 -3.60 -12.20 -0.05
N PHE A 86 -3.09 -11.09 -0.57
CA PHE A 86 -2.38 -11.08 -1.85
C PHE A 86 -1.23 -12.09 -1.92
N ALA A 87 -0.52 -12.29 -0.80
CA ALA A 87 0.60 -13.23 -0.72
C ALA A 87 0.18 -14.69 -0.49
N GLY A 88 -1.09 -14.93 -0.17
CA GLY A 88 -1.63 -16.24 0.17
C GLY A 88 -2.48 -16.23 1.44
N VAL A 89 -2.90 -17.43 1.83
CA VAL A 89 -3.77 -17.66 2.98
C VAL A 89 -2.99 -17.58 4.28
N VAL A 90 -3.51 -16.82 5.24
CA VAL A 90 -2.99 -16.73 6.60
C VAL A 90 -4.11 -16.99 7.59
N PHE A 91 -3.87 -17.87 8.57
CA PHE A 91 -4.79 -18.11 9.68
C PHE A 91 -4.33 -17.35 10.93
N TYR A 92 -5.27 -16.66 11.55
CA TYR A 92 -5.09 -15.87 12.75
C TYR A 92 -5.79 -16.54 13.92
N ASP A 93 -5.02 -16.91 14.93
CA ASP A 93 -5.53 -17.39 16.22
C ASP A 93 -6.11 -16.22 17.01
N THR A 94 -7.36 -16.33 17.47
CA THR A 94 -8.05 -15.20 18.12
C THR A 94 -7.69 -15.00 19.59
N ARG A 95 -6.89 -15.87 20.21
CA ARG A 95 -6.58 -15.77 21.65
C ARG A 95 -5.86 -14.45 21.97
N GLY A 96 -6.45 -13.70 22.90
CA GLY A 96 -5.94 -12.42 23.39
C GLY A 96 -6.09 -11.27 22.39
N PHE A 97 -6.90 -11.41 21.34
CA PHE A 97 -7.11 -10.34 20.36
C PHE A 97 -7.78 -9.13 21.00
N LEU A 98 -8.87 -9.34 21.74
CA LEU A 98 -9.61 -8.22 22.35
C LEU A 98 -8.79 -7.54 23.44
N GLU A 99 -8.05 -8.32 24.24
CA GLU A 99 -7.15 -7.78 25.26
C GLU A 99 -6.09 -6.87 24.63
N LYS A 100 -5.39 -7.35 23.60
CA LYS A 100 -4.38 -6.56 22.86
C LYS A 100 -4.98 -5.32 22.22
N ASN A 101 -6.23 -5.37 21.76
CA ASN A 101 -6.87 -4.22 21.14
C ASN A 101 -7.41 -3.19 22.14
N ARG A 102 -7.70 -3.62 23.37
CA ARG A 102 -8.06 -2.80 24.52
C ARG A 102 -6.85 -2.18 25.22
N ASP A 103 -5.64 -2.61 24.85
CA ASP A 103 -4.39 -2.16 25.47
C ASP A 103 -4.23 -0.64 25.30
N THR A 104 -4.55 0.07 26.38
CA THR A 104 -4.53 1.52 26.48
C THR A 104 -3.87 1.89 27.78
N PHE A 105 -3.13 3.00 27.78
CA PHE A 105 -2.38 3.40 28.95
C PHE A 105 -3.32 3.84 30.08
N SER A 106 -3.09 3.32 31.29
CA SER A 106 -3.96 3.57 32.44
C SER A 106 -4.00 5.05 32.82
N ALA A 107 -5.21 5.57 33.05
CA ALA A 107 -5.42 6.95 33.48
C ALA A 107 -4.75 7.26 34.84
N ASP A 108 -4.73 6.28 35.75
CA ASP A 108 -4.08 6.44 37.07
C ASP A 108 -2.56 6.55 36.93
N LEU A 109 -1.98 5.79 36.00
CA LEU A 109 -0.55 5.87 35.70
C LEU A 109 -0.20 7.21 35.03
N LEU A 110 -1.06 7.75 34.16
CA LEU A 110 -0.86 9.10 33.60
C LEU A 110 -0.91 10.16 34.68
N GLN A 111 -1.84 10.04 35.64
CA GLN A 111 -1.92 10.97 36.76
C GLN A 111 -0.65 10.90 37.62
N LEU A 112 -0.15 9.69 37.91
CA LEU A 112 1.11 9.51 38.61
C LEU A 112 2.28 10.16 37.86
N ILE A 113 2.38 9.96 36.54
CA ILE A 113 3.39 10.58 35.68
C ILE A 113 3.27 12.11 35.72
N SER A 114 2.05 12.65 35.66
CA SER A 114 1.82 14.10 35.71
C SER A 114 2.30 14.72 37.03
N SER A 115 2.23 13.97 38.14
CA SER A 115 2.73 14.39 39.46
C SER A 115 4.24 14.22 39.65
N SER A 116 4.93 13.60 38.69
CA SER A 116 6.38 13.39 38.77
C SER A 116 7.14 14.70 38.72
N THR A 117 8.23 14.81 39.48
CA THR A 117 9.18 15.94 39.38
C THR A 117 10.15 15.82 38.20
N ASN A 118 10.16 14.67 37.51
CA ASN A 118 11.02 14.46 36.35
C ASN A 118 10.43 15.09 35.09
N ARG A 119 11.03 16.20 34.66
CA ARG A 119 10.60 16.94 33.46
C ARG A 119 10.64 16.11 32.18
N PHE A 120 11.64 15.23 32.01
CA PHE A 120 11.71 14.37 30.83
C PHE A 120 10.51 13.43 30.78
N LEU A 121 10.13 12.84 31.92
CA LEU A 121 8.98 11.94 32.00
C LEU A 121 7.67 12.67 31.66
N GLN A 122 7.47 13.88 32.19
CA GLN A 122 6.32 14.72 31.83
C GLN A 122 6.30 15.09 30.34
N MET A 123 7.47 15.35 29.74
CA MET A 123 7.58 15.67 28.31
C MET A 123 7.22 14.48 27.41
N VAL A 124 7.61 13.26 27.77
CA VAL A 124 7.29 12.04 26.98
C VAL A 124 5.78 11.82 26.87
N PHE A 125 5.01 12.18 27.91
CA PHE A 125 3.56 11.98 27.98
C PHE A 125 2.75 13.28 27.84
N ALA A 126 3.36 14.36 27.32
CA ALA A 126 2.73 15.69 27.32
C ALA A 126 1.38 15.70 26.58
N GLU A 127 1.27 14.99 25.46
CA GLU A 127 0.01 14.88 24.70
C GLU A 127 -1.06 14.09 25.46
N ASP A 128 -0.68 12.97 26.11
CA ASP A 128 -1.59 12.13 26.88
C ASP A 128 -2.09 12.83 28.16
N ILE A 129 -1.23 13.61 28.82
CA ILE A 129 -1.57 14.41 29.99
C ILE A 129 -2.54 15.55 29.60
N GLY A 130 -2.32 16.16 28.43
CA GLY A 130 -3.17 17.24 27.90
C GLY A 130 -4.58 16.79 27.51
N MET A 131 -4.82 15.50 27.29
CA MET A 131 -6.16 14.96 27.06
C MET A 131 -6.99 14.98 28.36
N GLY A 132 -8.04 15.81 28.41
CA GLY A 132 -8.96 15.90 29.55
C GLY A 132 -9.65 14.58 29.93
N ALA A 133 -10.20 14.50 31.15
CA ALA A 133 -10.77 13.26 31.69
C ALA A 133 -11.98 12.72 30.89
N GLU A 134 -12.78 13.59 30.26
CA GLU A 134 -13.96 13.18 29.47
C GLU A 134 -13.60 12.56 28.11
N THR A 135 -12.49 12.98 27.49
CA THR A 135 -11.96 12.34 26.26
C THR A 135 -11.32 10.98 26.54
N ARG A 136 -10.90 10.69 27.79
CA ARG A 136 -10.31 9.41 28.20
C ARG A 136 -11.31 8.25 28.30
N LYS A 137 -12.61 8.50 28.50
CA LYS A 137 -13.64 7.43 28.49
C LYS A 137 -13.91 6.86 27.09
N ARG A 138 -13.39 7.52 26.04
CA ARG A 138 -13.51 7.11 24.65
C ARG A 138 -12.13 6.86 24.04
N THR A 139 -11.21 6.30 24.82
CA THR A 139 -9.88 5.95 24.32
C THR A 139 -10.02 5.11 23.06
N PRO A 140 -9.40 5.53 21.95
CA PRO A 140 -9.43 4.75 20.73
C PRO A 140 -8.69 3.43 20.98
N THR A 141 -9.26 2.34 20.48
CA THR A 141 -8.62 1.03 20.45
C THR A 141 -7.32 1.08 19.66
N LEU A 142 -6.44 0.10 19.88
CA LEU A 142 -5.17 0.00 19.18
C LEU A 142 -5.35 -0.03 17.65
N SER A 143 -6.32 -0.80 17.13
CA SER A 143 -6.59 -0.82 15.68
C SER A 143 -7.13 0.51 15.15
N THR A 144 -7.94 1.24 15.91
CA THR A 144 -8.38 2.59 15.51
C THR A 144 -7.18 3.54 15.43
N GLN A 145 -6.27 3.49 16.39
CA GLN A 145 -5.05 4.32 16.37
C GLN A 145 -4.14 3.96 15.19
N PHE A 146 -3.87 2.66 15.00
CA PHE A 146 -3.08 2.15 13.90
C PHE A 146 -3.64 2.59 12.54
N LYS A 147 -4.97 2.47 12.35
CA LYS A 147 -5.64 2.88 11.10
C LYS A 147 -5.47 4.37 10.84
N LYS A 148 -5.66 5.23 11.85
CA LYS A 148 -5.46 6.68 11.70
C LYS A 148 -4.02 7.02 11.29
N SER A 149 -3.03 6.39 11.92
CA SER A 149 -1.62 6.59 11.58
C SER A 149 -1.30 6.11 10.16
N LEU A 150 -1.84 4.96 9.76
CA LEU A 150 -1.68 4.43 8.42
C LEU A 150 -2.33 5.32 7.35
N ASP A 151 -3.55 5.80 7.59
CA ASP A 151 -4.26 6.72 6.69
C ASP A 151 -3.50 8.04 6.52
N SER A 152 -2.96 8.59 7.61
CA SER A 152 -2.12 9.79 7.58
C SER A 152 -0.87 9.56 6.72
N LEU A 153 -0.15 8.46 6.97
CA LEU A 153 1.03 8.09 6.20
C LEU A 153 0.71 7.93 4.70
N MET A 154 -0.38 7.23 4.37
CA MET A 154 -0.77 7.00 2.97
C MET A 154 -1.14 8.30 2.26
N LYS A 155 -1.78 9.26 2.94
CA LYS A 155 -2.04 10.61 2.38
C LYS A 155 -0.73 11.32 2.05
N THR A 156 0.24 11.35 2.97
CA THR A 156 1.55 11.96 2.72
C THR A 156 2.25 11.30 1.54
N LEU A 157 2.29 9.96 1.49
CA LEU A 157 2.93 9.23 0.40
C LEU A 157 2.25 9.44 -0.96
N SER A 158 0.93 9.60 -1.00
CA SER A 158 0.18 9.86 -2.24
C SER A 158 0.48 11.20 -2.90
N GLN A 159 1.04 12.15 -2.15
CA GLN A 159 1.45 13.46 -2.65
C GLN A 159 2.87 13.46 -3.24
N CYS A 160 3.60 12.34 -3.12
CA CYS A 160 4.97 12.19 -3.58
C CYS A 160 5.07 11.26 -4.80
N GLN A 161 6.22 11.29 -5.47
CA GLN A 161 6.58 10.28 -6.47
C GLN A 161 7.22 9.07 -5.77
N PRO A 162 6.56 7.89 -5.73
CA PRO A 162 7.06 6.76 -4.98
C PRO A 162 8.18 6.02 -5.72
N PHE A 163 9.21 5.62 -4.96
CA PHE A 163 10.24 4.68 -5.39
C PHE A 163 10.10 3.39 -4.56
N PHE A 164 10.17 2.23 -5.22
CA PHE A 164 9.97 0.94 -4.58
C PHE A 164 11.27 0.14 -4.56
N ILE A 165 11.76 -0.16 -3.36
CA ILE A 165 12.85 -1.12 -3.14
C ILE A 165 12.23 -2.42 -2.63
N ARG A 166 12.52 -3.54 -3.30
CA ARG A 166 12.02 -4.87 -2.91
C ARG A 166 13.17 -5.71 -2.38
N CYS A 167 13.18 -5.93 -1.08
CA CYS A 167 14.17 -6.78 -0.42
C CYS A 167 13.74 -8.26 -0.52
N ILE A 168 14.69 -9.16 -0.81
CA ILE A 168 14.45 -10.60 -0.91
C ILE A 168 15.30 -11.31 0.14
N LYS A 169 14.66 -12.13 0.98
CA LYS A 169 15.35 -12.97 1.97
C LYS A 169 15.95 -14.21 1.29
N PRO A 170 17.27 -14.39 1.23
CA PRO A 170 17.85 -15.47 0.44
C PRO A 170 17.73 -16.85 1.10
N ASN A 171 17.60 -16.92 2.43
CA ASN A 171 17.40 -18.17 3.19
C ASN A 171 16.81 -17.90 4.60
N GLU A 172 16.23 -18.93 5.22
CA GLU A 172 15.69 -18.89 6.59
C GLU A 172 16.75 -18.93 7.68
N LEU A 173 17.94 -19.47 7.37
CA LEU A 173 19.01 -19.70 8.33
C LEU A 173 19.86 -18.46 8.64
N LYS A 174 19.55 -17.32 8.00
CA LYS A 174 20.30 -16.06 8.13
C LYS A 174 21.78 -16.21 7.76
N LYS A 175 22.13 -17.13 6.86
CA LYS A 175 23.52 -17.39 6.44
C LYS A 175 23.88 -16.59 5.18
N PRO A 176 25.09 -15.99 5.11
CA PRO A 176 25.57 -15.39 3.87
C PRO A 176 25.80 -16.46 2.80
N MET A 177 25.77 -16.06 1.52
CA MET A 177 26.05 -16.92 0.36
C MET A 177 25.18 -18.19 0.23
N MET A 178 24.07 -18.27 0.96
CA MET A 178 23.12 -19.37 0.88
C MET A 178 21.83 -18.92 0.18
N PHE A 179 21.47 -19.60 -0.91
CA PHE A 179 20.34 -19.24 -1.76
C PHE A 179 19.30 -20.36 -1.81
N ASP A 180 18.15 -20.12 -1.18
CA ASP A 180 16.96 -20.95 -1.33
C ASP A 180 16.13 -20.42 -2.50
N ARG A 181 16.26 -21.10 -3.64
CA ARG A 181 15.52 -20.77 -4.87
C ARG A 181 14.02 -20.76 -4.67
N ALA A 182 13.48 -21.74 -3.94
CA ALA A 182 12.03 -21.87 -3.77
C ALA A 182 11.48 -20.72 -2.91
N LEU A 183 12.19 -20.37 -1.84
CA LEU A 183 11.89 -19.20 -1.01
C LEU A 183 11.93 -17.93 -1.85
N CYS A 184 13.04 -17.62 -2.53
CA CYS A 184 13.16 -16.41 -3.34
C CYS A 184 12.10 -16.31 -4.44
N CYS A 185 11.80 -17.42 -5.14
CA CYS A 185 10.76 -17.45 -6.16
C CYS A 185 9.36 -17.16 -5.58
N ARG A 186 9.03 -17.66 -4.38
CA ARG A 186 7.77 -17.31 -3.71
C ARG A 186 7.70 -15.81 -3.42
N GLN A 187 8.80 -15.22 -2.96
CA GLN A 187 8.84 -13.79 -2.65
C GLN A 187 8.60 -12.92 -3.88
N LEU A 188 9.26 -13.23 -5.00
CA LEU A 188 9.08 -12.51 -6.26
C LEU A 188 7.64 -12.56 -6.78
N ARG A 189 6.94 -13.68 -6.55
CA ARG A 189 5.53 -13.82 -6.91
C ARG A 189 4.64 -12.98 -6.01
N TYR A 190 4.72 -13.14 -4.69
CA TYR A 190 3.85 -12.42 -3.76
C TYR A 190 4.14 -10.92 -3.67
N SER A 191 5.31 -10.46 -4.13
CA SER A 191 5.65 -9.04 -4.13
C SER A 191 5.14 -8.34 -5.38
N GLY A 192 4.49 -9.07 -6.29
CA GLY A 192 4.01 -8.58 -7.58
C GLY A 192 5.13 -8.24 -8.57
N MET A 193 6.36 -8.73 -8.36
CA MET A 193 7.49 -8.35 -9.21
C MET A 193 7.36 -8.92 -10.63
N MET A 194 6.90 -10.16 -10.76
CA MET A 194 6.66 -10.77 -12.07
C MET A 194 5.62 -9.99 -12.88
N GLU A 195 4.55 -9.54 -12.23
CA GLU A 195 3.48 -8.76 -12.86
C GLU A 195 3.96 -7.35 -13.21
N THR A 196 4.73 -6.72 -12.31
CA THR A 196 5.37 -5.42 -12.56
C THR A 196 6.26 -5.46 -13.81
N ILE A 197 7.07 -6.51 -13.97
CA ILE A 197 7.94 -6.68 -15.14
C ILE A 197 7.13 -6.86 -16.42
N ARG A 198 6.08 -7.71 -16.38
CA ARG A 198 5.20 -7.93 -17.54
C ARG A 198 4.55 -6.64 -18.02
N ILE A 199 4.00 -5.86 -17.10
CA ILE A 199 3.32 -4.60 -17.39
C ILE A 199 4.30 -3.57 -17.97
N ARG A 200 5.46 -3.38 -17.34
CA ARG A 200 6.47 -2.44 -17.84
C ARG A 200 7.00 -2.82 -19.23
N ARG A 201 7.15 -4.11 -19.49
CA ARG A 201 7.62 -4.60 -20.80
C ARG A 201 6.58 -4.43 -21.91
N ALA A 202 5.30 -4.54 -21.57
CA ALA A 202 4.20 -4.40 -22.52
C ALA A 202 3.84 -2.93 -22.80
N GLY A 203 4.04 -2.04 -21.82
CA GLY A 203 3.80 -0.61 -21.94
C GLY A 203 5.01 0.20 -22.43
N TYR A 204 4.97 1.50 -22.12
CA TYR A 204 5.99 2.50 -22.38
C TYR A 204 6.54 3.06 -21.04
N PRO A 205 7.58 2.44 -20.47
CA PRO A 205 8.07 2.78 -19.13
C PRO A 205 8.80 4.13 -19.10
N ILE A 206 9.36 4.57 -20.23
CA ILE A 206 10.10 5.83 -20.35
C ILE A 206 9.15 6.90 -20.88
N ARG A 207 9.06 8.01 -20.17
CA ARG A 207 8.16 9.12 -20.52
C ARG A 207 8.77 10.47 -20.17
N HIS A 208 8.61 11.42 -21.09
CA HIS A 208 9.12 12.78 -20.93
C HIS A 208 8.07 13.78 -21.43
N ASN A 209 7.93 14.91 -20.74
CA ASN A 209 7.22 16.06 -21.32
C ASN A 209 7.94 16.50 -22.59
N PHE A 210 7.22 16.98 -23.59
CA PHE A 210 7.84 17.40 -24.85
C PHE A 210 8.94 18.46 -24.65
N ARG A 211 8.74 19.41 -23.74
CA ARG A 211 9.74 20.45 -23.45
C ARG A 211 11.04 19.85 -22.90
N ASP A 212 10.93 19.01 -21.89
CA ASP A 212 12.08 18.37 -21.23
C ASP A 212 12.80 17.43 -22.21
N PHE A 213 12.04 16.73 -23.06
CA PHE A 213 12.58 15.87 -24.10
C PHE A 213 13.40 16.67 -25.12
N VAL A 214 12.87 17.79 -25.61
CA VAL A 214 13.58 18.64 -26.58
C VAL A 214 14.84 19.24 -25.96
N GLU A 215 14.76 19.81 -24.74
CA GLU A 215 15.96 20.37 -24.08
C GLU A 215 17.07 19.33 -23.92
N ARG A 216 16.70 18.08 -23.61
CA ARG A 216 17.66 17.00 -23.40
C ARG A 216 18.19 16.39 -24.71
N TYR A 217 17.33 16.17 -25.70
CA TYR A 217 17.63 15.33 -26.86
C TYR A 217 17.72 16.09 -28.19
N ARG A 218 17.50 17.40 -28.23
CA ARG A 218 17.64 18.21 -29.47
C ARG A 218 19.01 18.11 -30.12
N PHE A 219 20.05 17.81 -29.34
CA PHE A 219 21.42 17.68 -29.83
C PHE A 219 21.68 16.39 -30.62
N LEU A 220 20.74 15.43 -30.60
CA LEU A 220 20.86 14.20 -31.37
C LEU A 220 20.67 14.42 -32.88
N ILE A 221 20.05 15.54 -33.29
CA ILE A 221 19.85 15.89 -34.68
C ILE A 221 20.13 17.37 -34.93
N ASN A 222 20.57 17.70 -36.14
CA ASN A 222 20.83 19.09 -36.51
C ASN A 222 19.53 19.86 -36.77
N GLY A 223 19.54 21.16 -36.45
CA GLY A 223 18.46 22.08 -36.81
C GLY A 223 17.21 22.02 -35.91
N VAL A 224 17.34 21.56 -34.66
CA VAL A 224 16.30 21.70 -33.63
C VAL A 224 16.68 22.81 -32.65
N PRO A 225 15.95 23.96 -32.67
CA PRO A 225 16.15 25.04 -31.70
C PRO A 225 15.86 24.61 -30.26
N PRO A 226 16.30 25.38 -29.25
CA PRO A 226 15.88 25.19 -27.86
C PRO A 226 14.35 25.17 -27.70
N ALA A 227 13.84 24.53 -26.65
CA ALA A 227 12.42 24.22 -26.51
C ALA A 227 11.53 25.48 -26.45
N HIS A 228 12.05 26.61 -25.99
CA HIS A 228 11.33 27.89 -25.95
C HIS A 228 11.19 28.58 -27.33
N ARG A 229 11.85 28.08 -28.39
CA ARG A 229 11.82 28.66 -29.75
C ARG A 229 11.23 27.73 -30.80
N THR A 230 10.62 26.62 -30.40
CA THR A 230 10.09 25.63 -31.33
C THR A 230 8.84 24.97 -30.77
N ASP A 231 8.02 24.42 -31.66
CA ASP A 231 6.94 23.53 -31.24
C ASP A 231 7.56 22.23 -30.69
N CYS A 232 7.47 22.06 -29.38
CA CYS A 232 8.12 20.96 -28.68
C CYS A 232 7.58 19.59 -29.12
N ARG A 233 6.29 19.50 -29.49
CA ARG A 233 5.68 18.24 -29.92
C ARG A 233 6.17 17.85 -31.31
N MET A 234 6.20 18.82 -32.24
CA MET A 234 6.75 18.59 -33.59
C MET A 234 8.25 18.28 -33.54
N ALA A 235 9.02 19.03 -32.75
CA ALA A 235 10.45 18.79 -32.57
C ALA A 235 10.71 17.39 -31.98
N THR A 236 9.95 16.99 -30.97
CA THR A 236 10.03 15.63 -30.40
C THR A 236 9.73 14.56 -31.46
N SER A 237 8.67 14.73 -32.24
CA SER A 237 8.33 13.81 -33.34
C SER A 237 9.48 13.67 -34.34
N LYS A 238 10.11 14.79 -34.74
CA LYS A 238 11.26 14.79 -35.66
C LYS A 238 12.47 14.07 -35.07
N ILE A 239 12.79 14.31 -33.80
CA ILE A 239 13.89 13.64 -33.09
C ILE A 239 13.63 12.13 -33.05
N CYS A 240 12.45 11.70 -32.62
CA CYS A 240 12.07 10.28 -32.54
C CYS A 240 12.13 9.60 -33.91
N ALA A 241 11.53 10.21 -34.95
CA ALA A 241 11.52 9.63 -36.29
C ALA A 241 12.94 9.45 -36.86
N THR A 242 13.84 10.40 -36.58
CA THR A 242 15.22 10.36 -37.11
C THR A 242 16.12 9.40 -36.34
N VAL A 243 16.00 9.37 -35.00
CA VAL A 243 16.91 8.62 -34.12
C VAL A 243 16.41 7.20 -33.85
N LEU A 244 15.10 7.04 -33.59
CA LEU A 244 14.49 5.77 -33.19
C LEU A 244 14.00 4.95 -34.39
N GLY A 245 13.74 5.58 -35.54
CA GLY A 245 13.34 4.89 -36.77
C GLY A 245 12.09 4.03 -36.56
N ARG A 246 12.27 2.69 -36.55
CA ARG A 246 11.20 1.69 -36.38
C ARG A 246 10.95 1.26 -34.92
N SER A 247 11.64 1.81 -33.93
CA SER A 247 11.41 1.45 -32.53
C SER A 247 10.01 1.92 -32.07
N ASP A 248 9.43 1.18 -31.12
CA ASP A 248 8.12 1.48 -30.57
C ASP A 248 8.16 2.76 -29.72
N TYR A 249 7.61 3.86 -30.25
CA TYR A 249 7.32 5.08 -29.48
C TYR A 249 5.92 5.59 -29.79
N GLN A 250 5.34 6.36 -28.87
CA GLN A 250 4.06 7.04 -29.06
C GLN A 250 4.11 8.48 -28.55
N LEU A 251 3.37 9.36 -29.23
CA LEU A 251 3.21 10.76 -28.85
C LEU A 251 1.82 10.94 -28.26
N GLY A 252 1.76 11.27 -26.97
CA GLY A 252 0.52 11.63 -26.31
C GLY A 252 0.11 13.08 -26.57
N HIS A 253 -0.70 13.61 -25.66
CA HIS A 253 -1.13 15.00 -25.64
C HIS A 253 -0.06 15.92 -25.06
N THR A 254 0.64 15.51 -24.01
CA THR A 254 1.65 16.34 -23.32
C THR A 254 3.04 15.71 -23.28
N LYS A 255 3.13 14.40 -23.51
CA LYS A 255 4.35 13.62 -23.33
C LYS A 255 4.69 12.73 -24.54
N VAL A 256 5.96 12.39 -24.65
CA VAL A 256 6.43 11.28 -25.48
C VAL A 256 6.65 10.04 -24.61
N PHE A 257 6.24 8.89 -25.14
CA PHE A 257 6.28 7.58 -24.51
C PHE A 257 7.19 6.66 -25.33
N LEU A 258 8.23 6.12 -24.68
CA LEU A 258 9.25 5.29 -25.30
C LEU A 258 9.27 3.91 -24.64
N LYS A 259 9.56 2.89 -25.45
CA LYS A 259 9.79 1.52 -24.99
C LYS A 259 11.28 1.29 -24.74
N ASP A 260 11.60 0.38 -23.83
CA ASP A 260 12.97 -0.12 -23.60
C ASP A 260 13.49 -0.90 -24.83
#